data_AF-A0A7S3VZM8-F1
#
_entry.id   AF-A0A7S3VZM8-F1
#
_cell.length_a   1.000
_cell.length_b   1.000
_cell.length_c   1.000
_cell.angle_alpha   90.00
_cell.angle_beta   90.00
_cell.angle_gamma   90.00
#
_symmetry.space_group_name_H-M   'P 1'
#
loop_
_entity.id
_entity.type
_entity.pdbx_description
1 polymer ?
#
loop_
_entity_poly.entity_id
_entity_poly.type
_entity_poly.pdbx_seq_one_letter_code
_entity_poly.pdbx_strand_id
1 'polypeptide(L)'
;KTCGSAVTWTIVGVTIAHELPQELADFVILLTRANMKWYAAALLNFFSGLACVVGALVSYEADLHANMEGLGLAFGGGVYLYVAMSELAPYILEKATPMEYMFRFLAFAVGATCVGLVLLDHQ
;
A
#
# COMPACT_ATOMS: atom_id res chain seq x y z
N LYS A 1 16.41 5.56 15.54
CA LYS A 1 16.87 4.36 14.78
C LYS A 1 16.68 3.03 15.53
N THR A 2 16.15 3.00 16.76
CA THR A 2 15.84 1.75 17.47
C THR A 2 14.44 1.84 18.07
N CYS A 3 13.45 1.25 17.40
CA CYS A 3 12.14 0.98 17.99
C CYS A 3 12.20 -0.30 18.81
N GLY A 4 11.26 -0.49 19.74
CA GLY A 4 11.13 -1.76 20.46
C GLY A 4 10.86 -2.91 19.47
N SER A 5 11.41 -4.10 19.74
CA SER A 5 11.24 -5.28 18.86
C SER A 5 9.76 -5.60 18.58
N ALA A 6 8.89 -5.37 19.56
CA ALA A 6 7.44 -5.51 19.39
C ALA A 6 6.87 -4.56 18.32
N VAL A 7 7.25 -3.28 18.35
CA VAL A 7 6.80 -2.27 17.36
C VAL A 7 7.31 -2.63 15.96
N THR A 8 8.56 -3.07 15.84
CA THR A 8 9.13 -3.52 14.55
C THR A 8 8.34 -4.68 13.96
N TRP A 9 8.04 -5.72 14.74
CA TRP A 9 7.26 -6.86 14.24
C TRP A 9 5.82 -6.49 13.89
N THR A 10 5.20 -5.56 14.63
CA THR A 10 3.88 -5.01 14.28
C THR A 10 3.90 -4.30 12.93
N ILE A 11 4.86 -3.40 12.70
CA ILE A 11 4.99 -2.69 11.43
C ILE A 11 5.20 -3.69 10.29
N VAL A 12 6.15 -4.62 10.43
CA VAL A 12 6.41 -5.65 9.41
C VAL A 12 5.15 -6.48 9.11
N GLY A 13 4.44 -6.92 10.15
CA GLY A 13 3.22 -7.71 9.99
C GLY A 13 2.13 -6.96 9.23
N VAL A 14 1.90 -5.69 9.59
CA VAL A 14 0.90 -4.85 8.91
C VAL A 14 1.32 -4.52 7.48
N THR A 15 2.61 -4.26 7.23
CA THR A 15 3.15 -4.09 5.88
C THR A 15 2.87 -5.31 5.01
N ILE A 16 3.23 -6.50 5.48
CA ILE A 16 2.95 -7.74 4.73
C ILE A 16 1.44 -7.92 4.48
N ALA A 17 0.61 -7.62 5.47
CA ALA A 17 -0.83 -7.82 5.38
C ALA A 17 -1.52 -6.97 4.30
N HIS A 18 -0.99 -5.79 3.96
CA HIS A 18 -1.55 -4.94 2.91
C HIS A 18 -0.77 -4.98 1.58
N GLU A 19 0.54 -5.22 1.62
CA GLU A 19 1.36 -5.36 0.41
C GLU A 19 1.10 -6.69 -0.32
N LEU A 20 0.88 -7.80 0.39
CA LEU A 20 0.64 -9.09 -0.25
C LEU A 20 -0.64 -9.11 -1.13
N PRO A 21 -1.79 -8.60 -0.66
CA PRO A 21 -2.97 -8.44 -1.52
C PRO A 21 -2.75 -7.46 -2.68
N GLN A 22 -2.00 -6.37 -2.45
CA GLN A 22 -1.72 -5.35 -3.46
C GLN A 22 -0.88 -5.93 -4.61
N GLU A 23 0.25 -6.56 -4.30
CA GLU A 23 1.13 -7.21 -5.27
C GLU A 23 0.41 -8.34 -6.03
N LEU A 24 -0.49 -9.08 -5.37
CA LEU A 24 -1.32 -10.08 -6.04
C LEU A 24 -2.33 -9.43 -7.01
N ALA A 25 -2.94 -8.31 -6.61
CA ALA A 25 -3.87 -7.57 -7.47
C ALA A 25 -3.15 -6.99 -8.70
N ASP A 26 -1.98 -6.39 -8.51
CA ASP A 26 -1.14 -5.85 -9.58
C ASP A 26 -0.72 -6.94 -10.56
N PHE A 27 -0.29 -8.10 -10.06
CA PHE A 27 -0.01 -9.26 -10.90
C PHE A 27 -1.22 -9.70 -11.74
N VAL A 28 -2.43 -9.77 -11.14
CA VAL A 28 -3.67 -10.11 -11.86
C VAL A 28 -4.01 -9.06 -12.91
N ILE A 29 -3.79 -7.78 -12.63
CA ILE A 29 -3.99 -6.69 -13.59
C ILE A 29 -3.02 -6.82 -14.76
N LEU A 30 -1.73 -7.11 -14.51
CA LEU A 30 -0.75 -7.32 -15.58
C LEU A 30 -1.11 -8.52 -16.48
N LEU A 31 -1.63 -9.60 -15.89
CA LEU A 31 -2.11 -10.75 -16.64
C LEU A 31 -3.35 -10.42 -17.49
N THR A 32 -4.35 -9.76 -16.90
CA THR A 32 -5.69 -9.63 -17.50
C THR A 32 -5.84 -8.39 -18.37
N ARG A 33 -5.28 -7.25 -17.95
CA ARG A 33 -5.42 -5.95 -18.62
C ARG A 33 -4.26 -5.66 -19.56
N ALA A 34 -3.03 -5.90 -19.10
CA ALA A 34 -1.84 -5.72 -19.93
C ALA A 34 -1.55 -6.94 -20.84
N ASN A 35 -2.34 -8.03 -20.70
CA ASN A 35 -2.24 -9.25 -21.49
C ASN A 35 -0.82 -9.84 -21.49
N MET A 36 -0.13 -9.71 -20.35
CA MET A 36 1.22 -10.21 -20.18
C MET A 36 1.22 -11.70 -19.88
N LYS A 37 2.29 -12.37 -20.27
CA LYS A 37 2.53 -13.76 -19.85
C LYS A 37 2.89 -13.77 -18.36
N TRP A 38 2.47 -14.82 -17.66
CA TRP A 38 2.62 -14.94 -16.19
C TRP A 38 4.03 -14.69 -15.68
N TYR A 39 5.05 -15.19 -16.37
CA TYR A 39 6.43 -14.99 -15.96
C TYR A 39 6.89 -13.53 -16.09
N ALA A 40 6.44 -12.82 -17.13
CA ALA A 40 6.78 -11.43 -17.35
C ALA A 40 6.04 -10.52 -16.37
N ALA A 41 4.75 -10.81 -16.11
CA ALA A 41 3.96 -10.13 -15.09
C ALA A 41 4.59 -10.28 -13.70
N ALA A 42 4.99 -11.52 -13.33
CA ALA A 42 5.62 -11.78 -12.03
C ALA A 42 6.96 -11.06 -11.87
N LEU A 43 7.79 -11.06 -12.92
CA LEU A 43 9.08 -10.35 -12.88
C LEU A 43 8.91 -8.84 -12.78
N LEU A 44 8.04 -8.24 -13.61
CA LEU A 44 7.79 -6.80 -13.54
C LEU A 44 7.25 -6.38 -12.17
N ASN A 45 6.29 -7.15 -11.64
CA ASN A 45 5.71 -6.91 -10.32
C ASN A 45 6.76 -7.01 -9.20
N PHE A 46 7.64 -8.02 -9.27
CA PHE A 46 8.76 -8.13 -8.35
C PHE A 46 9.73 -6.94 -8.44
N PHE A 47 10.08 -6.51 -9.66
CA PHE A 47 10.99 -5.37 -9.85
C PHE A 47 10.35 -4.04 -9.43
N SER A 48 9.03 -3.85 -9.58
CA SER A 48 8.35 -2.67 -9.03
C SER A 48 8.39 -2.65 -7.52
N GLY A 49 8.17 -3.79 -6.85
CA GLY A 49 8.27 -3.89 -5.38
C GLY A 49 9.65 -3.52 -4.81
N LEU A 50 10.73 -3.71 -5.59
CA LEU A 50 12.08 -3.30 -5.16
C LEU A 50 12.22 -1.78 -4.97
N ALA A 51 11.36 -0.97 -5.60
CA ALA A 51 11.34 0.48 -5.37
C ALA A 51 11.03 0.82 -3.90
N CYS A 52 10.19 0.02 -3.22
CA CYS A 52 9.91 0.17 -1.80
C CYS A 52 11.17 -0.07 -0.94
N VAL A 53 11.95 -1.11 -1.27
CA VAL A 53 13.22 -1.41 -0.58
C VAL A 53 14.21 -0.26 -0.76
N VAL A 54 14.34 0.27 -1.99
CA VAL A 54 15.21 1.42 -2.26
C VAL A 54 14.76 2.64 -1.46
N GLY A 55 13.46 2.93 -1.44
CA GLY A 55 12.89 4.02 -0.63
C GLY A 55 13.21 3.88 0.86
N ALA A 56 13.02 2.67 1.42
CA ALA A 56 13.33 2.39 2.82
C ALA A 56 14.81 2.60 3.17
N LEU A 57 15.73 2.16 2.30
CA LEU A 57 17.17 2.38 2.48
C LEU A 57 17.54 3.85 2.41
N VAL A 58 16.98 4.59 1.45
CA VAL A 58 17.19 6.03 1.33
C VAL A 58 16.68 6.76 2.57
N SER A 59 15.47 6.47 3.03
CA SER A 59 14.91 7.07 4.25
C SER A 59 15.71 6.73 5.51
N TYR A 60 16.28 5.53 5.60
CA TYR A 60 17.11 5.11 6.74
C TYR A 60 18.43 5.90 6.83
N GLU A 61 19.02 6.26 5.69
CA GLU A 61 20.28 7.01 5.62
C GLU A 61 20.08 8.54 5.62
N ALA A 62 18.93 9.05 5.16
CA ALA A 62 18.69 10.47 4.92
C ALA A 62 18.59 11.38 6.17
N ASP A 63 18.75 10.84 7.39
CA ASP A 63 18.61 11.54 8.68
C ASP A 63 17.49 12.61 8.69
N LEU A 64 16.29 12.17 8.32
CA LEU A 64 15.15 13.05 8.12
C LEU A 64 14.66 13.62 9.45
N HIS A 65 14.48 14.94 9.52
CA HIS A 65 13.77 15.56 10.63
C HIS A 65 12.26 15.33 10.51
N ALA A 66 11.53 15.37 11.62
CA ALA A 66 10.08 15.05 11.69
C ALA A 66 9.21 15.75 10.62
N ASN A 67 9.54 17.00 10.26
CA ASN A 67 8.83 17.71 9.20
C ASN A 67 9.02 17.07 7.82
N MET A 68 10.24 16.61 7.49
CA MET A 68 10.51 15.93 6.22
C MET A 68 9.89 14.53 6.18
N GLU A 69 9.92 13.81 7.31
CA GLU A 69 9.19 12.53 7.44
C GLU A 69 7.69 12.74 7.20
N GLY A 70 7.10 13.74 7.86
CA GLY A 70 5.68 14.09 7.68
C GLY A 70 5.34 14.47 6.24
N LEU A 71 6.20 15.24 5.55
CA LEU A 71 6.03 15.57 4.13
C LEU A 71 6.14 14.33 3.25
N GLY A 72 7.07 13.42 3.53
CA GLY A 72 7.22 12.15 2.80
C GLY A 72 5.99 11.25 2.96
N LEU A 73 5.48 11.12 4.19
CA LEU A 73 4.26 10.37 4.50
C LEU A 73 3.02 11.00 3.83
N ALA A 74 2.89 12.34 3.87
CA ALA A 74 1.79 13.04 3.22
C ALA A 74 1.84 12.90 1.70
N PHE A 75 3.04 12.97 1.10
CA PHE A 75 3.23 12.74 -0.32
C PHE A 75 2.87 11.30 -0.71
N GLY A 76 3.43 10.29 -0.03
CA GLY A 76 3.14 8.89 -0.30
C GLY A 76 1.66 8.53 -0.12
N GLY A 77 1.06 8.98 0.98
CA GLY A 77 -0.38 8.81 1.23
C GLY A 77 -1.24 9.50 0.17
N GLY A 78 -0.84 10.69 -0.28
CA GLY A 78 -1.52 11.42 -1.36
C GLY A 78 -1.46 10.68 -2.71
N VAL A 79 -0.31 10.10 -3.06
CA VAL A 79 -0.15 9.29 -4.28
C VAL A 79 -1.04 8.04 -4.22
N TYR A 80 -1.05 7.32 -3.09
CA TYR A 80 -1.93 6.16 -2.93
C TYR A 80 -3.41 6.54 -2.99
N LEU A 81 -3.81 7.64 -2.37
CA LEU A 81 -5.18 8.13 -2.45
C LEU A 81 -5.55 8.54 -3.87
N TYR A 82 -4.64 9.17 -4.60
CA TYR A 82 -4.83 9.51 -6.02
C TYR A 82 -5.08 8.24 -6.85
N VAL A 83 -4.18 7.25 -6.79
CA VAL A 83 -4.32 5.98 -7.53
C VAL A 83 -5.61 5.25 -7.15
N ALA A 84 -5.94 5.19 -5.86
CA ALA A 84 -7.17 4.56 -5.38
C ALA A 84 -8.43 5.22 -5.96
N MET A 85 -8.46 6.54 -6.10
CA MET A 85 -9.63 7.28 -6.56
C MET A 85 -9.72 7.45 -8.08
N SER A 86 -8.60 7.63 -8.76
CA SER A 86 -8.56 7.90 -10.20
C SER A 86 -8.51 6.62 -11.03
N GLU A 87 -7.79 5.61 -10.55
CA GLU A 87 -7.57 4.37 -11.30
C GLU A 87 -8.40 3.23 -10.73
N LEU A 88 -8.35 2.96 -9.43
CA LEU A 88 -9.04 1.79 -8.86
C LEU A 88 -10.55 2.00 -8.76
N ALA A 89 -11.00 3.12 -8.18
CA ALA A 89 -12.42 3.38 -7.90
C ALA A 89 -13.33 3.19 -9.11
N PRO A 90 -13.04 3.71 -10.32
CA PRO A 90 -13.87 3.45 -11.49
C PRO A 90 -14.12 1.97 -11.76
N TYR A 91 -13.12 1.11 -11.55
CA TYR A 91 -13.23 -0.34 -11.80
C TYR A 91 -13.97 -1.08 -10.69
N ILE A 92 -13.64 -0.81 -9.43
CA ILE A 92 -14.32 -1.46 -8.29
C ILE A 92 -15.73 -0.93 -8.07
N LEU A 93 -16.12 0.14 -8.74
CA LEU A 93 -17.47 0.69 -8.67
C LEU A 93 -18.28 0.37 -9.91
N GLU A 94 -17.66 -0.08 -11.00
CA GLU A 94 -18.37 -0.47 -12.21
C GLU A 94 -19.32 -1.65 -11.90
N LYS A 95 -20.60 -1.51 -12.24
CA LYS A 95 -21.66 -2.53 -12.10
C LYS A 95 -21.92 -3.02 -10.66
N ALA A 96 -21.46 -2.29 -9.63
CA ALA A 96 -21.77 -2.62 -8.26
C ALA A 96 -23.23 -2.26 -7.91
N THR A 97 -23.90 -3.09 -7.12
CA THR A 97 -25.17 -2.76 -6.48
C THR A 97 -24.93 -1.83 -5.28
N PRO A 98 -25.94 -1.03 -4.85
CA PRO A 98 -25.82 -0.16 -3.67
C PRO A 98 -25.31 -0.88 -2.41
N MET A 99 -25.68 -2.15 -2.23
CA MET A 99 -25.20 -2.98 -1.13
C MET A 99 -23.72 -3.32 -1.28
N GLU A 100 -23.27 -3.71 -2.47
CA GLU A 100 -21.86 -3.98 -2.74
C GLU A 100 -20.98 -2.73 -2.60
N TYR A 101 -21.47 -1.56 -3.00
CA TYR A 101 -20.81 -0.28 -2.74
C TYR A 101 -20.55 -0.08 -1.25
N MET A 102 -21.60 -0.27 -0.43
CA MET A 102 -21.50 -0.14 1.02
C MET A 102 -20.48 -1.14 1.60
N PHE A 103 -20.54 -2.41 1.18
CA PHE A 103 -19.57 -3.41 1.65
C PHE A 103 -18.13 -3.08 1.25
N ARG A 104 -17.89 -2.67 0.00
CA ARG A 104 -16.56 -2.29 -0.50
C ARG A 104 -16.02 -1.08 0.26
N PHE A 105 -16.86 -0.07 0.50
CA PHE A 105 -16.50 1.11 1.28
C PHE A 105 -16.19 0.77 2.74
N LEU A 106 -17.03 -0.05 3.39
CA LEU A 106 -16.79 -0.50 4.77
C LEU A 106 -15.51 -1.32 4.89
N ALA A 107 -15.26 -2.24 3.96
CA ALA A 107 -14.03 -3.02 3.93
C ALA A 107 -12.79 -2.12 3.79
N PHE A 108 -12.84 -1.13 2.89
CA PHE A 108 -11.79 -0.12 2.77
C PHE A 108 -11.59 0.68 4.07
N ALA A 109 -12.68 1.17 4.67
CA ALA A 109 -12.62 1.96 5.91
C ALA A 109 -12.04 1.14 7.08
N VAL A 110 -12.40 -0.13 7.20
CA VAL A 110 -11.82 -1.04 8.19
C VAL A 110 -10.33 -1.23 7.94
N GLY A 111 -9.92 -1.53 6.71
CA GLY A 111 -8.50 -1.69 6.35
C GLY A 111 -7.68 -0.44 6.65
N ALA A 112 -8.15 0.73 6.20
CA ALA A 112 -7.49 2.02 6.45
C ALA A 112 -7.39 2.34 7.94
N THR A 113 -8.44 2.03 8.72
CA THR A 113 -8.42 2.19 10.17
C THR A 113 -7.40 1.26 10.81
N CYS A 114 -7.37 -0.04 10.44
CA CYS A 114 -6.39 -0.99 10.95
C CYS A 114 -4.95 -0.55 10.70
N VAL A 115 -4.64 -0.02 9.50
CA VAL A 115 -3.32 0.54 9.19
C VAL A 115 -3.03 1.79 10.03
N GLY A 116 -3.99 2.71 10.16
CA GLY A 116 -3.84 3.93 10.95
C GLY A 116 -3.68 3.68 12.45
N LEU A 117 -4.31 2.65 13.01
CA LEU A 117 -4.23 2.29 14.43
C LEU A 117 -2.81 1.89 14.86
N VAL A 118 -1.95 1.44 13.93
CA VAL A 118 -0.54 1.13 14.21
C VAL A 118 0.22 2.37 14.73
N LEU A 119 -0.22 3.56 14.35
CA LEU A 119 0.42 4.82 14.73
C LEU A 119 0.00 5.32 16.12
N LEU A 120 -1.01 4.73 16.77
CA LEU A 120 -1.49 5.18 18.08
C LEU A 120 -0.50 4.90 19.23
N ASP A 121 0.30 3.83 19.10
CA ASP A 121 1.33 3.46 20.09
C ASP A 121 2.70 4.06 19.75
N HIS A 122 2.77 4.96 18.77
CA HIS A 122 4.01 5.60 18.34
C HIS A 122 4.36 6.76 19.29
N GLN A 123 4.87 6.43 20.49
CA GLN A 123 5.61 7.33 21.37
C GLN A 123 7.09 6.96 21.41
#